data_AF-A0A6I7YH56-F1
#
_entry.id   AF-A0A6I7YH56-F1
#
_cell.length_a   1.000
_cell.length_b   1.000
_cell.length_c   1.000
_cell.angle_alpha   90.00
_cell.angle_beta   90.00
_cell.angle_gamma   90.00
#
_symmetry.space_group_name_H-M   'P 1'
#
loop_
_entity.id
_entity.type
_entity.pdbx_description
1 polymer ?
#
loop_
_entity_poly.entity_id
_entity_poly.type
_entity_poly.pdbx_seq_one_letter_code
_entity_poly.pdbx_strand_id
1 'polypeptide(L)'
;MNFRRKPNPNRNHPMYCPYCGGTGLFPDEEGEFAWKCTECLRIFSVMFHGQDDAPVAPAKTVSSNEALQRSLQRRGHVTAIPKE
;
A
#
# COMPACT_ATOMS: atom_id res chain seq x y z
N MET A 1 -24.41 7.74 8.73
CA MET A 1 -23.75 8.29 7.52
C MET A 1 -24.31 7.56 6.30
N ASN A 2 -25.03 8.25 5.42
CA ASN A 2 -25.45 7.68 4.13
C ASN A 2 -24.28 7.80 3.15
N PHE A 3 -23.54 6.72 2.96
CA PHE A 3 -22.57 6.66 1.88
C PHE A 3 -23.34 6.64 0.56
N ARG A 4 -22.94 7.48 -0.39
CA ARG A 4 -23.58 7.52 -1.72
C ARG A 4 -23.54 6.16 -2.44
N ARG A 5 -22.67 5.22 -2.01
CA ARG A 5 -22.42 3.90 -2.63
C ARG A 5 -21.86 2.88 -1.63
N LYS A 6 -21.93 1.59 -1.99
CA LYS A 6 -21.27 0.47 -1.28
C LYS A 6 -19.73 0.60 -1.37
N PRO A 7 -18.96 0.38 -0.29
CA PRO A 7 -17.48 0.44 -0.33
C PRO A 7 -16.87 -0.63 -1.25
N ASN A 8 -15.86 -0.25 -2.04
CA ASN A 8 -15.02 -1.16 -2.83
C ASN A 8 -13.62 -1.23 -2.19
N PRO A 9 -13.17 -2.40 -1.69
CA PRO A 9 -11.86 -2.54 -1.05
C PRO A 9 -10.67 -2.32 -1.98
N ASN A 10 -10.87 -2.45 -3.31
CA ASN A 10 -9.83 -2.22 -4.33
C ASN A 10 -9.84 -0.78 -4.87
N ARG A 11 -10.72 0.10 -4.35
CA ARG A 11 -10.76 1.50 -4.77
C ARG A 11 -9.67 2.27 -4.05
N ASN A 12 -8.57 2.52 -4.73
CA ASN A 12 -7.55 3.44 -4.23
C ASN A 12 -8.02 4.90 -4.40
N HIS A 13 -7.68 5.76 -3.44
CA HIS A 13 -7.97 7.20 -3.53
C HIS A 13 -6.81 7.93 -4.20
N PRO A 14 -6.98 8.46 -5.44
CA PRO A 14 -5.97 9.31 -6.03
C PRO A 14 -5.86 10.60 -5.22
N MET A 15 -4.63 11.02 -4.90
CA MET A 15 -4.39 12.25 -4.14
C MET A 15 -4.45 13.51 -5.03
N TYR A 16 -4.20 13.37 -6.33
CA TYR A 16 -4.14 14.47 -7.30
C TYR A 16 -4.84 14.09 -8.62
N CYS A 17 -5.54 15.06 -9.22
CA CYS A 17 -6.13 14.88 -10.54
C CYS A 17 -5.01 14.75 -11.58
N PRO A 18 -4.99 13.69 -12.42
CA PRO A 18 -3.94 13.49 -13.41
C PRO A 18 -3.94 14.55 -14.52
N TYR A 19 -5.00 15.36 -14.61
CA TYR A 19 -5.14 16.39 -15.65
C TYR A 19 -4.83 17.81 -15.16
N CYS A 20 -5.08 18.14 -13.89
CA CYS A 20 -4.96 19.52 -13.40
C CYS A 20 -4.21 19.68 -12.08
N GLY A 21 -3.81 18.59 -11.43
CA GLY A 21 -3.15 18.63 -10.12
C GLY A 21 -4.07 18.97 -8.94
N GLY A 22 -5.34 19.28 -9.18
CA GLY A 22 -6.33 19.55 -8.13
C GLY A 22 -6.58 18.35 -7.22
N THR A 23 -6.98 18.61 -5.98
CA THR A 23 -7.16 17.59 -4.92
C THR A 23 -8.63 17.33 -4.60
N GLY A 24 -9.55 18.14 -5.13
CA GLY A 24 -11.00 17.98 -4.92
C GLY A 24 -11.59 16.79 -5.70
N LEU A 25 -11.29 15.56 -5.30
CA LEU A 25 -11.63 14.31 -5.99
C LEU A 25 -12.71 13.51 -5.24
N PHE A 26 -13.76 13.12 -5.97
CA PHE A 26 -14.87 12.34 -5.42
C PHE A 26 -15.21 11.13 -6.31
N PRO A 27 -15.68 10.01 -5.76
CA PRO A 27 -16.16 8.89 -6.57
C PRO A 27 -17.27 9.33 -7.54
N ASP A 28 -17.28 8.81 -8.78
CA ASP A 28 -18.26 9.14 -9.83
C ASP A 28 -19.09 7.93 -10.29
N GLU A 29 -20.32 8.14 -10.75
CA GLU A 29 -21.30 7.08 -11.03
C GLU A 29 -21.02 6.35 -12.36
N GLU A 30 -20.15 6.90 -13.21
CA GLU A 30 -19.70 6.28 -14.46
C GLU A 30 -19.12 4.87 -14.25
N GLY A 31 -18.56 4.57 -13.07
CA GLY A 31 -18.10 3.22 -12.76
C GLY A 31 -17.54 3.00 -11.34
N GLU A 32 -17.23 1.74 -11.03
CA GLU A 32 -16.71 1.32 -9.73
C GLU A 32 -15.30 1.88 -9.41
N PHE A 33 -14.58 2.36 -10.43
CA PHE A 33 -13.26 2.96 -10.29
C PHE A 33 -13.24 4.43 -10.73
N ALA A 34 -14.42 5.01 -11.04
CA ALA A 34 -14.53 6.36 -11.55
C ALA A 34 -14.42 7.43 -10.44
N TRP A 35 -13.82 8.56 -10.82
CA TRP A 35 -13.53 9.73 -10.01
C TRP A 35 -13.84 11.01 -10.79
N LYS A 36 -14.49 11.96 -10.14
CA LYS A 36 -14.75 13.31 -10.62
C LYS A 36 -13.82 14.30 -9.94
N CYS A 37 -13.16 15.14 -10.73
CA CYS A 37 -12.47 16.32 -10.24
C CYS A 37 -13.43 17.51 -10.19
N THR A 38 -13.53 18.16 -9.02
CA THR A 38 -14.40 19.33 -8.83
C THR A 38 -13.79 20.63 -9.39
N GLU A 39 -12.48 20.65 -9.65
CA GLU A 39 -11.78 21.83 -10.16
C GLU A 39 -11.80 21.90 -11.69
N CYS A 40 -11.48 20.79 -12.37
CA CYS A 40 -11.42 20.74 -13.84
C CYS A 40 -12.59 19.97 -14.49
N LEU A 41 -13.55 19.51 -13.68
CA LEU A 41 -14.81 18.86 -14.07
C LEU A 41 -14.68 17.54 -14.87
N ARG A 42 -13.46 17.02 -15.04
CA ARG A 42 -13.23 15.73 -15.73
C ARG A 42 -13.60 14.55 -14.84
N ILE A 43 -14.13 13.51 -15.49
CA ILE A 43 -14.39 12.20 -14.91
C ILE A 43 -13.37 11.22 -15.51
N PHE A 44 -12.74 10.40 -14.67
CA PHE A 44 -11.72 9.44 -15.07
C PHE A 44 -11.72 8.22 -14.14
N SER A 45 -11.16 7.09 -14.57
CA SER A 45 -11.09 5.87 -13.76
C SER A 45 -9.66 5.61 -13.27
N VAL A 46 -9.53 5.15 -12.02
CA VAL A 46 -8.25 4.72 -11.42
C VAL A 46 -8.41 3.32 -10.86
N MET A 47 -7.63 2.37 -11.39
CA MET A 47 -7.67 0.97 -10.99
C MET A 47 -6.27 0.51 -10.58
N PHE A 48 -6.18 -0.12 -9.41
CA PHE A 48 -4.95 -0.75 -8.95
C PHE A 48 -4.92 -2.20 -9.45
N HIS A 49 -3.90 -2.55 -10.24
CA HIS A 49 -3.75 -3.88 -10.84
C HIS A 49 -2.88 -4.84 -10.01
N GLY A 50 -2.24 -4.34 -8.94
CA GLY A 50 -1.24 -5.07 -8.18
C GLY A 50 0.13 -4.42 -8.26
N GLN A 51 1.14 -5.13 -7.77
CA GLN A 51 2.54 -4.74 -7.81
C GLN A 51 3.32 -5.78 -8.61
N ASP A 52 4.12 -5.33 -9.56
CA ASP A 52 5.01 -6.22 -10.32
C ASP A 52 6.21 -6.68 -9.47
N ASP A 53 6.82 -7.78 -9.90
CA ASP A 53 8.03 -8.30 -9.26
C ASP A 53 9.19 -7.29 -9.32
N ALA A 54 9.94 -7.20 -8.23
CA ALA A 54 11.14 -6.38 -8.20
C ALA A 54 12.18 -6.91 -9.20
N PRO A 55 12.93 -6.03 -9.92
CA PRO A 55 13.97 -6.47 -10.86
C PRO A 55 15.04 -7.37 -10.22
N VAL A 56 15.25 -7.18 -8.91
CA VAL A 56 16.11 -8.00 -8.08
C VAL A 56 15.32 -8.40 -6.85
N ALA A 57 15.19 -9.71 -6.63
CA ALA A 57 14.57 -10.22 -5.43
C ALA A 57 15.39 -9.79 -4.20
N PRO A 58 14.75 -9.26 -3.14
CA PRO A 58 15.47 -8.96 -1.91
C PRO A 58 16.08 -10.23 -1.34
N ALA A 59 17.27 -10.11 -0.74
CA ALA A 59 17.86 -11.22 0.00
C ALA A 59 16.90 -11.69 1.09
N LYS A 60 16.86 -13.00 1.35
CA LYS A 60 16.01 -13.55 2.41
C LYS A 60 16.37 -12.91 3.74
N THR A 61 15.41 -12.23 4.36
CA THR A 61 15.56 -11.70 5.71
C THR A 61 15.41 -12.84 6.72
N VAL A 62 16.27 -12.87 7.73
CA VAL A 62 16.10 -13.78 8.88
C VAL A 62 14.86 -13.42 9.68
N SER A 63 14.30 -14.38 10.40
CA SER A 63 13.19 -14.10 11.30
C SER A 63 13.61 -13.11 12.40
N SER A 64 12.67 -12.35 12.96
CA SER A 64 12.95 -11.43 14.07
C SER A 64 13.57 -12.15 15.28
N ASN A 65 13.17 -13.41 15.51
CA ASN A 65 13.71 -14.23 16.58
C ASN A 65 15.19 -14.57 16.34
N GLU A 66 15.51 -15.03 15.13
CA GLU A 66 16.88 -15.37 14.74
C GLU A 66 17.78 -14.12 14.73
N ALA A 67 17.27 -12.99 14.23
CA ALA A 67 17.98 -11.71 14.30
C ALA A 67 18.32 -11.31 15.76
N LEU A 68 17.37 -11.51 16.67
CA LEU A 68 17.56 -11.26 18.10
C LEU A 68 18.62 -12.21 18.70
N GLN A 69 18.54 -13.50 18.43
CA GLN A 69 19.52 -14.49 18.90
C GLN A 69 20.93 -14.14 18.43
N ARG A 70 21.11 -13.82 17.14
CA ARG A 70 22.39 -13.38 16.57
C ARG A 70 22.91 -12.11 17.26
N SER A 71 22.02 -11.16 17.56
CA SER A 71 22.36 -9.93 18.28
C SER A 71 22.81 -10.21 19.72
N LEU A 72 22.09 -11.08 20.44
CA LEU A 72 22.42 -11.48 21.81
C LEU A 72 23.76 -12.22 21.87
N GLN A 73 23.99 -13.16 20.95
CA GLN A 73 25.24 -13.89 20.83
C GLN A 73 26.41 -12.94 20.56
N ARG A 74 26.27 -12.00 19.60
CA ARG A 74 27.29 -10.98 19.30
C ARG A 74 27.65 -10.11 20.51
N ARG A 75 26.68 -9.87 21.41
CA ARG A 75 26.89 -9.08 22.64
C ARG A 75 27.34 -9.91 23.85
N GLY A 76 27.54 -11.22 23.68
CA GLY A 76 28.05 -12.11 24.73
C GLY A 76 27.00 -12.61 25.72
N HIS A 77 25.70 -12.54 25.40
CA HIS A 77 24.65 -13.11 26.26
C HIS A 77 24.59 -14.64 26.10
N VAL A 78 25.06 -15.36 27.12
CA VAL A 78 25.29 -16.81 27.11
C VAL A 78 24.00 -17.65 27.10
N THR A 79 22.85 -17.05 27.43
CA THR A 79 21.53 -17.72 27.44
C THR A 79 20.92 -17.87 26.04
N ALA A 80 21.55 -17.32 25.00
CA ALA A 80 21.04 -17.31 23.61
C ALA A 80 21.58 -18.43 22.72
N ILE A 81 22.37 -19.37 23.27
CA ILE A 81 22.92 -20.48 22.49
C ILE A 81 21.79 -21.48 22.20
N PRO A 82 21.53 -21.83 20.93
CA PRO A 82 20.55 -22.88 20.61
C PRO A 82 20.97 -24.18 21.27
N LYS A 83 20.08 -24.81 22.03
CA LYS A 83 20.24 -26.22 22.39
C LYS A 83 19.99 -27.05 21.13
N GLU A 84 20.90 -28.00 20.86
CA GLU A 84 20.78 -28.99 19.79
C GLU A 84 19.42 -29.70 19.81
#